data_AF-A0A3D2F5Q8-F1
#
_entry.id   AF-A0A3D2F5Q8-F1
#
_cell.length_a   1.000
_cell.length_b   1.000
_cell.length_c   1.000
_cell.angle_alpha   90.00
_cell.angle_beta   90.00
_cell.angle_gamma   90.00
#
_symmetry.space_group_name_H-M   'P 1'
#
loop_
_entity.id
_entity.type
_entity.pdbx_description
1 polymer ?
#
loop_
_entity_poly.entity_id
_entity_poly.type
_entity_poly.pdbx_seq_one_letter_code
_entity_poly.pdbx_strand_id
1 'polypeptide(L)' 'EKLQLKPGESVTLMPGDWHAFWGDGGDVLIGEVSTVNNDETDNIFCEPIGRFANIEEDVDPKHLLVSD' A
#
# COMPACT_ATOMS: atom_id res chain seq x y z
N GLU A 1 12.82 2.56 -16.27
CA GLU A 1 11.66 3.02 -17.05
C GLU A 1 10.41 2.85 -16.19
N LYS A 2 9.36 3.65 -16.37
CA LYS A 2 8.15 3.61 -15.54
C LYS A 2 7.01 2.98 -16.35
N LEU A 3 6.32 2.00 -15.78
CA LEU A 3 5.12 1.41 -16.38
C LEU A 3 3.91 2.29 -16.07
N GLN A 4 3.15 2.68 -17.10
CA GLN A 4 1.88 3.39 -16.94
C GLN A 4 0.72 2.41 -17.12
N LEU A 5 -0.19 2.36 -16.16
CA LEU A 5 -1.41 1.55 -16.22
C LEU A 5 -2.62 2.46 -16.41
N LYS A 6 -3.38 2.21 -17.47
CA LYS A 6 -4.67 2.86 -17.72
C LYS A 6 -5.79 2.16 -16.94
N PRO A 7 -6.97 2.80 -16.78
CA PRO A 7 -8.11 2.15 -16.15
C PRO A 7 -8.42 0.78 -16.79
N GLY A 8 -8.47 -0.26 -15.95
CA GLY A 8 -8.73 -1.64 -16.37
C GLY A 8 -7.48 -2.49 -16.63
N GLU A 9 -6.29 -1.89 -16.65
CA GLU A 9 -5.03 -2.63 -16.78
C GLU A 9 -4.50 -3.09 -15.41
N SER A 10 -3.74 -4.18 -15.40
CA SER A 10 -3.11 -4.72 -14.19
C SER A 10 -1.70 -5.23 -14.50
N VAL A 11 -0.89 -5.34 -13.46
CA VAL A 11 0.45 -5.94 -13.51
C VAL A 11 0.59 -6.92 -12.36
N THR A 12 1.26 -8.04 -12.60
CA THR A 12 1.63 -8.98 -11.54
C THR A 12 3.03 -8.66 -11.04
N LEU A 13 3.16 -8.46 -9.73
CA LEU A 13 4.43 -8.27 -9.04
C LEU A 13 4.79 -9.56 -8.33
N MET A 14 6.01 -10.04 -8.52
CA MET A 14 6.50 -11.26 -7.89
C MET A 14 7.25 -10.93 -6.59
N PRO A 15 7.32 -11.86 -5.62
CA PRO A 15 8.14 -11.67 -4.44
C PRO A 15 9.58 -11.29 -4.80
N GLY A 16 10.07 -10.18 -4.23
CA GLY A 16 11.40 -9.62 -4.51
C GLY A 16 11.43 -8.50 -5.55
N ASP A 17 10.33 -8.25 -6.28
CA ASP A 17 10.22 -7.10 -7.18
C ASP A 17 10.06 -5.81 -6.36
N TRP A 18 11.07 -4.93 -6.41
CA TRP A 18 10.94 -3.59 -5.84
C TRP A 18 9.94 -2.77 -6.65
N HIS A 19 8.94 -2.20 -5.97
CA HIS A 19 7.90 -1.44 -6.62
C HIS A 19 7.49 -0.21 -5.80
N ALA A 20 7.11 0.85 -6.52
CA ALA A 20 6.51 2.05 -5.98
C ALA A 20 5.50 2.56 -7.01
N PHE A 21 4.35 3.04 -6.55
CA PHE A 21 3.27 3.52 -7.40
C PHE A 21 2.68 4.82 -6.85
N TRP A 22 2.10 5.62 -7.73
CA TRP A 22 1.45 6.88 -7.42
C TRP A 22 0.41 7.21 -8.50
N GLY A 23 -0.56 8.06 -8.19
CA GLY A 23 -1.47 8.62 -9.19
C GLY A 23 -0.76 9.66 -10.07
N ASP A 24 -0.67 9.40 -11.37
CA ASP A 24 -0.08 10.34 -12.33
C ASP A 24 -1.16 11.32 -12.83
N GLY A 25 -1.10 12.57 -12.37
CA GLY A 25 -2.02 13.63 -12.78
C GLY A 25 -3.37 13.67 -12.05
N GLY A 26 -3.60 12.84 -11.04
CA GLY A 26 -4.82 12.87 -10.23
C GLY A 26 -5.01 11.63 -9.35
N ASP A 27 -6.18 11.55 -8.73
CA ASP A 27 -6.56 10.41 -7.89
C ASP A 27 -6.78 9.15 -8.72
N VAL A 28 -6.38 8.01 -8.16
CA VAL A 28 -6.51 6.69 -8.78
C VAL A 28 -7.14 5.72 -7.79
N LEU A 29 -8.11 4.93 -8.25
CA LEU A 29 -8.63 3.78 -7.50
C LEU A 29 -7.77 2.55 -7.83
N ILE A 30 -7.14 1.97 -6.82
CA ILE A 30 -6.30 0.78 -6.95
C ILE A 30 -7.00 -0.43 -6.34
N GLY A 31 -6.99 -1.54 -7.07
CA GLY A 31 -7.40 -2.85 -6.55
C GLY A 31 -6.19 -3.78 -6.45
N GLU A 32 -6.10 -4.50 -5.34
CA GLU A 32 -5.10 -5.56 -5.15
C GLU A 32 -5.82 -6.91 -5.09
N VAL A 33 -5.28 -7.88 -5.82
CA VAL A 33 -5.62 -9.30 -5.67
C VAL A 33 -4.31 -10.05 -5.53
N SER A 34 -4.10 -10.65 -4.36
CA SER A 34 -2.85 -11.30 -3.99
C SER A 34 -3.10 -12.65 -3.34
N THR A 35 -2.03 -13.32 -2.92
CA THR A 35 -2.12 -14.42 -1.95
C THR A 35 -2.48 -13.85 -0.57
N VAL A 36 -2.24 -14.60 0.51
CA VAL A 36 -2.41 -14.05 1.86
C VAL A 36 -1.50 -12.83 2.05
N ASN A 37 -2.07 -11.70 2.45
CA ASN A 37 -1.35 -10.50 2.84
C ASN A 37 -0.92 -10.60 4.30
N ASN A 38 0.29 -10.14 4.61
CA ASN A 38 0.80 -9.99 5.97
C ASN A 38 1.60 -8.70 6.10
N ASP A 39 0.91 -7.61 6.45
CA ASP A 39 1.53 -6.30 6.62
C ASP A 39 2.49 -6.19 7.83
N GLU A 40 2.48 -7.16 8.76
CA GLU A 40 3.35 -7.09 9.95
C GLU A 40 4.81 -7.46 9.65
N THR A 41 5.02 -8.44 8.76
CA THR A 41 6.37 -9.00 8.54
C THR A 41 6.77 -9.16 7.09
N ASP A 42 5.85 -9.01 6.12
CA ASP A 42 6.12 -9.29 4.71
C ASP A 42 6.42 -8.03 3.87
N ASN A 43 6.63 -6.88 4.53
CA ASN A 43 7.05 -5.64 3.87
C ASN A 43 8.51 -5.31 4.20
N ILE A 44 9.32 -5.14 3.15
CA ILE A 44 10.68 -4.61 3.25
C ILE A 44 10.70 -3.28 2.50
N PHE A 45 10.94 -2.19 3.23
CA PHE A 45 11.07 -0.86 2.64
C PHE A 45 12.54 -0.54 2.36
N CYS A 46 12.79 0.17 1.25
CA CYS A 46 14.14 0.60 0.89
C CYS A 46 14.68 1.62 1.91
N GLU A 47 13.80 2.49 2.41
CA GLU A 47 14.08 3.40 3.51
C GLU A 47 13.65 2.79 4.86
N PRO A 48 14.30 3.14 5.98
CA PRO A 48 13.96 2.64 7.31
C PRO A 48 12.69 3.32 7.85
N ILE A 49 11.54 2.99 7.27
CA ILE A 49 10.22 3.54 7.63
C ILE A 49 9.31 2.45 8.20
N GLY A 50 8.35 2.86 9.04
CA GLY A 50 7.33 1.96 9.59
C GLY A 50 6.17 1.74 8.62
N ARG A 51 5.59 0.53 8.63
CA ARG A 51 4.38 0.19 7.86
C ARG A 51 3.12 0.85 8.40
N PHE A 52 3.06 1.04 9.72
CA PHE A 52 1.94 1.63 10.46
C PHE A 52 2.38 2.94 11.12
N ALA A 53 1.47 3.90 11.21
CA ALA A 53 1.70 5.16 11.90
C ALA A 53 1.41 5.01 13.40
N ASN A 54 2.09 5.80 14.23
CA ASN A 54 1.66 6.01 15.61
C ASN A 54 0.52 7.03 15.61
N ILE A 55 -0.54 6.76 16.37
CA ILE A 55 -1.72 7.62 16.48
C ILE A 55 -1.75 8.23 17.88
N GLU A 56 -2.03 9.53 17.94
CA GLU A 56 -2.38 10.23 19.17
C GLU A 56 -3.91 10.22 19.29
N GLU A 57 -4.43 9.53 20.30
CA GLU A 57 -5.87 9.40 20.56
C GLU A 57 -6.41 10.67 21.23
N ASP A 58 -6.42 11.79 20.50
CA ASP A 58 -6.85 13.10 21.00
C ASP A 58 -8.38 13.26 21.03
N VAL A 59 -9.11 12.38 20.34
CA VAL A 59 -10.58 12.30 20.29
C VAL A 59 -11.07 10.85 20.15
N ASP A 60 -12.32 10.58 20.50
CA ASP A 60 -12.93 9.24 20.33
C ASP A 60 -13.00 8.84 18.83
N PRO A 61 -12.68 7.58 18.47
CA PRO A 61 -12.63 7.15 17.08
C PRO A 61 -14.04 6.99 16.47
N LYS A 62 -14.22 7.49 15.25
CA LYS A 62 -15.46 7.28 14.48
C LYS A 62 -15.55 5.84 13.93
N HIS A 63 -14.41 5.29 13.52
CA HIS A 63 -14.23 3.94 13.01
C HIS A 63 -12.89 3.41 13.52
N LEU A 64 -12.79 2.11 13.75
CA LEU A 64 -11.53 1.44 14.11
C LEU A 64 -10.73 1.12 12.85
N LEU A 65 -9.40 1.15 12.96
CA LEU A 65 -8.50 0.67 11.92
C LEU A 65 -8.42 -0.86 11.97
N VAL A 66 -7.93 -1.48 10.89
CA VAL A 66 -7.76 -2.94 10.82
C VAL A 66 -6.72 -3.46 11.83
N SER A 67 -5.78 -2.60 12.22
CA SER A 67 -4.68 -2.90 13.15
C SER A 67 -4.98 -2.55 14.60
N ASP A 68 -6.12 -1.92 14.89
CA ASP A 68 -6.57 -1.61 16.26
C ASP A 68 -7.26 -2.82 16.90
#